data_AF-A0A951K4E8-F1
#
_entry.id   AF-A0A951K4E8-F1
#
_cell.length_a   1.000
_cell.length_b   1.000
_cell.length_c   1.000
_cell.angle_alpha   90.00
_cell.angle_beta   90.00
_cell.angle_gamma   90.00
#
_symmetry.space_group_name_H-M   'P 1'
#
loop_
_entity.id
_entity.type
_entity.pdbx_description
1 polymer ?
#
loop_
_entity_poly.entity_id
_entity_poly.type
_entity_poly.pdbx_seq_one_letter_code
_entity_poly.pdbx_strand_id
1 'polypeptide(L)' 'VGGDGPELRVVECLDDSNGISEYPGGDYFGPMLDQYLATGRAAVGVVGRAPSELLDGADIVNFAVTWMLEHLPAS' A
#
# COMPACT_ATOMS: atom_id res chain seq x y z
N VAL A 1 11.62 33.25 30.00
CA VAL A 1 12.47 32.47 29.08
C VAL A 1 11.58 31.46 28.40
N GLY A 2 11.40 31.60 27.09
CA GLY A 2 10.37 30.88 26.30
C GLY A 2 10.69 29.40 26.17
N GLY A 3 9.62 28.60 26.09
CA GLY A 3 9.59 27.15 26.29
C GLY A 3 10.32 26.32 25.24
N ASP A 4 10.79 25.18 25.73
CA ASP A 4 11.27 23.94 25.11
C ASP A 4 11.85 24.02 23.70
N GLY A 5 13.17 23.78 23.63
CA GLY A 5 13.91 23.59 22.39
C GLY A 5 13.54 22.28 21.69
N PRO A 6 14.15 21.99 20.53
CA PRO A 6 13.83 20.80 19.74
C PRO A 6 14.06 19.51 20.53
N GLU A 7 13.12 18.56 20.42
CA GLU A 7 13.22 17.23 21.01
C GLU A 7 13.39 16.17 19.93
N LEU A 8 14.41 15.32 20.08
CA LEU A 8 14.55 14.12 19.26
C LEU A 8 13.63 13.02 19.82
N ARG A 9 12.92 12.35 18.91
CA ARG A 9 12.12 11.15 19.19
C ARG A 9 12.45 10.09 18.15
N VAL A 10 12.67 8.87 18.62
CA VAL A 10 12.91 7.69 17.77
C VAL A 10 11.75 6.75 17.97
N VAL A 11 11.21 6.22 16.87
CA VAL A 11 10.07 5.30 16.87
C VAL A 11 10.46 4.08 16.05
N GLU A 12 10.23 2.90 16.62
CA GLU A 12 10.33 1.63 15.91
C GLU A 12 8.98 1.30 15.26
N CYS A 13 9.01 0.89 14.00
CA CYS A 13 7.86 0.51 13.21
C CYS A 13 8.25 -0.68 12.31
N LEU A 14 7.23 -1.29 11.69
CA LEU A 14 7.48 -2.22 10.59
C LEU A 14 8.24 -1.48 9.47
N ASP A 15 9.23 -2.15 8.88
CA ASP A 15 9.91 -1.59 7.70
C ASP A 15 9.01 -1.77 6.48
N ASP A 16 8.50 -0.67 5.98
CA ASP A 16 7.68 -0.59 4.77
C ASP A 16 8.39 0.12 3.62
N SER A 17 9.68 0.42 3.76
CA SER A 17 10.47 1.21 2.80
C SER A 17 10.49 0.57 1.41
N ASN A 18 10.42 -0.77 1.34
CA ASN A 18 10.36 -1.54 0.11
C ASN A 18 9.20 -2.55 0.12
N GLY A 19 8.17 -2.28 0.92
CA GLY A 19 7.14 -3.26 1.27
C GLY A 19 7.54 -4.14 2.45
N ILE A 20 6.57 -4.85 3.02
CA ILE A 20 6.73 -5.56 4.31
C ILE A 20 7.47 -6.89 4.21
N SER A 21 7.61 -7.44 3.00
CA SER A 21 8.24 -8.73 2.74
C SER A 21 8.96 -8.69 1.40
N GLU A 22 10.01 -9.49 1.26
CA GLU A 22 10.74 -9.61 0.00
C GLU A 22 9.84 -10.20 -1.08
N TYR A 23 9.83 -9.55 -2.24
CA TYR A 23 9.10 -10.00 -3.41
C TYR A 23 10.04 -10.04 -4.62
N PRO A 24 10.07 -11.10 -5.44
CA PRO A 24 10.99 -11.21 -6.58
C PRO A 24 10.89 -10.05 -7.59
N GLY A 25 9.73 -9.39 -7.69
CA GLY A 25 9.50 -8.22 -8.53
C GLY A 25 9.83 -6.87 -7.88
N GLY A 26 10.34 -6.85 -6.66
CA GLY A 26 10.56 -5.64 -5.86
C GLY A 26 9.26 -5.15 -5.23
N ASP A 27 8.42 -4.49 -6.03
CA ASP A 27 7.14 -3.92 -5.57
C ASP A 27 5.97 -4.87 -5.87
N TYR A 28 5.41 -5.47 -4.83
CA TYR A 28 4.22 -6.32 -4.96
C TYR A 28 2.90 -5.54 -4.99
N PHE A 29 2.90 -4.23 -4.69
CA PHE A 29 1.68 -3.42 -4.72
C PHE A 29 1.12 -3.27 -6.13
N GLY A 30 1.96 -3.15 -7.16
CA GLY A 30 1.54 -3.09 -8.56
C GLY A 30 0.74 -4.34 -8.99
N PRO A 31 1.32 -5.54 -8.94
CA PRO A 31 0.61 -6.78 -9.26
C PRO A 31 -0.66 -7.02 -8.42
N MET A 32 -0.63 -6.63 -7.13
CA MET A 32 -1.80 -6.71 -6.26
C MET A 32 -2.91 -5.77 -6.73
N LEU A 33 -2.58 -4.52 -7.04
CA LEU A 33 -3.53 -3.52 -7.54
C LEU A 33 -4.11 -3.96 -8.90
N ASP A 34 -3.29 -4.47 -9.80
CA ASP A 34 -3.76 -4.98 -11.11
C ASP A 34 -4.82 -6.07 -10.95
N GLN A 35 -4.60 -7.02 -10.02
CA GLN A 35 -5.59 -8.06 -9.73
C GLN A 35 -6.85 -7.49 -9.08
N TYR A 36 -6.72 -6.51 -8.19
CA TYR A 36 -7.87 -5.83 -7.61
C TYR A 36 -8.70 -5.11 -8.69
N LEU A 37 -8.07 -4.37 -9.60
CA LEU A 37 -8.74 -3.67 -10.69
C LEU A 37 -9.45 -4.65 -11.64
N ALA A 38 -8.87 -5.82 -11.89
CA ALA A 38 -9.49 -6.87 -12.70
C ALA A 38 -10.80 -7.42 -12.08
N THR A 39 -11.05 -7.21 -10.79
CA THR A 39 -12.33 -7.57 -10.16
C THR A 39 -13.49 -6.63 -10.53
N GLY A 40 -13.20 -5.46 -11.11
CA GLY A 40 -14.20 -4.45 -11.45
C GLY A 40 -14.81 -3.70 -10.26
N ARG A 41 -14.22 -3.82 -9.06
CA ARG A 41 -14.70 -3.15 -7.84
C ARG A 41 -14.35 -1.66 -7.77
N ALA A 42 -13.31 -1.25 -8.49
CA ALA A 42 -12.89 0.14 -8.58
C ALA A 42 -13.66 0.93 -9.65
N ALA A 43 -13.83 2.23 -9.44
CA ALA A 43 -14.19 3.14 -10.54
C ALA A 43 -12.90 3.56 -11.26
N VAL A 44 -12.86 3.36 -12.59
CA VAL A 44 -11.69 3.66 -13.43
C VAL A 44 -12.04 4.72 -14.46
N GLY A 45 -11.16 5.71 -14.65
CA GLY A 45 -11.39 6.80 -15.59
C GLY A 45 -10.18 7.72 -15.74
N VAL A 46 -10.44 9.01 -15.93
CA VAL A 46 -9.38 10.04 -16.05
C VAL A 46 -9.63 11.20 -15.09
N VAL A 47 -8.55 11.67 -14.47
CA VAL A 47 -8.51 12.97 -13.78
C VAL A 47 -7.63 13.90 -14.60
N GLY A 48 -8.26 14.85 -15.31
CA GLY A 48 -7.58 15.66 -16.31
C GLY A 48 -7.12 14.81 -17.51
N ARG A 49 -5.81 14.59 -17.63
CA ARG A 49 -5.19 13.74 -18.67
C ARG A 49 -4.55 12.46 -18.12
N ALA A 50 -4.61 12.25 -16.81
CA ALA A 50 -4.04 11.08 -16.17
C ALA A 50 -5.10 9.98 -16.06
N PRO A 51 -4.81 8.73 -16.46
CA PRO A 51 -5.56 7.55 -16.03
C PRO A 51 -5.61 7.52 -14.49
N SER A 52 -6.75 7.16 -13.92
CA SER A 52 -6.94 7.19 -12.47
C SER A 52 -7.99 6.19 -12.01
N GLU A 53 -7.79 5.68 -10.80
CA GLU A 53 -8.65 4.75 -10.12
C GLU A 53 -9.15 5.33 -8.79
N LEU A 54 -10.44 5.14 -8.50
CA LEU A 54 -11.03 5.40 -7.18
C LEU A 54 -11.41 4.06 -6.54
N LEU A 55 -10.80 3.79 -5.38
CA LEU A 55 -10.92 2.53 -4.64
C LEU A 55 -11.70 2.77 -3.34
N ASP A 56 -12.48 1.78 -2.92
CA ASP A 56 -12.99 1.76 -1.54
C ASP A 56 -11.87 1.31 -0.59
N GLY A 57 -11.59 2.14 0.41
CA GLY A 57 -10.45 1.93 1.31
C GLY A 57 -10.55 0.65 2.15
N ALA A 58 -11.75 0.28 2.60
CA ALA A 58 -11.91 -0.93 3.40
C ALA A 58 -11.82 -2.19 2.53
N ASP A 59 -12.43 -2.14 1.33
CA ASP A 59 -12.41 -3.26 0.39
C ASP A 59 -11.00 -3.56 -0.15
N ILE A 60 -10.22 -2.53 -0.53
CA ILE A 60 -8.84 -2.74 -1.00
C ILE A 60 -7.93 -3.30 0.10
N VAL A 61 -8.10 -2.87 1.35
CA VAL A 61 -7.30 -3.39 2.46
C VAL A 61 -7.61 -4.86 2.72
N ASN A 62 -8.88 -5.24 2.74
CA ASN A 62 -9.28 -6.64 2.91
C ASN A 62 -8.74 -7.52 1.77
N PHE A 63 -8.86 -7.04 0.53
CA PHE A 63 -8.31 -7.72 -0.63
C PHE A 63 -6.79 -7.88 -0.52
N ALA A 64 -6.07 -6.80 -0.19
CA ALA A 64 -4.61 -6.79 -0.10
C ALA A 64 -4.09 -7.74 0.99
N VAL A 65 -4.75 -7.80 2.15
CA VAL A 65 -4.38 -8.73 3.23
C VAL A 65 -4.51 -10.18 2.76
N THR A 66 -5.62 -10.55 2.13
CA THR A 66 -5.80 -11.90 1.56
C THR A 66 -4.75 -12.19 0.51
N TRP A 67 -4.53 -11.25 -0.42
CA TRP A 67 -3.56 -11.39 -1.49
C TRP A 67 -2.14 -11.61 -0.94
N MET A 68 -1.72 -10.83 0.06
CA MET A 68 -0.40 -10.95 0.66
C MET A 68 -0.19 -12.30 1.36
N LEU A 69 -1.21 -12.82 2.07
CA LEU A 69 -1.16 -14.14 2.70
C LEU A 69 -1.00 -15.29 1.69
N GLU A 70 -1.47 -15.09 0.47
CA GLU A 70 -1.42 -16.10 -0.59
C GLU A 70 -0.12 -16.04 -1.42
N HIS A 71 0.49 -14.86 -1.53
CA HIS A 71 1.57 -14.60 -2.50
C HIS A 71 2.92 -14.25 -1.88
N LEU A 72 2.95 -13.78 -0.63
CA LEU A 72 4.20 -13.44 0.04
C LEU A 72 4.70 -14.62 0.87
N PRO A 73 6.04 -14.79 0.98
CA PRO A 73 6.59 -15.82 1.83
C PRO A 73 6.18 -15.57 3.29
N ALA A 74 5.93 -16.67 4.02
CA ALA A 74 5.78 -16.59 5.46
C ALA A 74 7.10 -16.07 6.06
N SER A 75 6.99 -14.96 6.78
CA SER A 75 8.07 -14.35 7.58
C SER A 75 8.43 -15.21 8.79
#